data_AF-A0A7K0A8V6-F1
#
_entry.id   AF-A0A7K0A8V6-F1
#
_cell.length_a   1.000
_cell.length_b   1.000
_cell.length_c   1.000
_cell.angle_alpha   90.00
_cell.angle_beta   90.00
_cell.angle_gamma   90.00
#
_symmetry.space_group_name_H-M   'P 1'
#
loop_
_entity.id
_entity.type
_entity.pdbx_description
1 polymer ?
#
loop_
_entity_poly.entity_id
_entity_poly.type
_entity_poly.pdbx_seq_one_letter_code
_entity_poly.pdbx_strand_id
1 'polypeptide(L)' 'TAYDLRVGFFNSVRAAGEQFGLSLEELLAETESIVYSTTVGTNALIEHRGPKLGLITTMGYEDTMLIGRGRSWADG' A
#
# COMPACT_ATOMS: atom_id res chain seq x y z
N THR A 1 -7.40 -4.36 -13.88
CA THR A 1 -6.55 -3.21 -13.49
C THR A 1 -6.63 -2.79 -12.02
N ALA A 2 -7.21 -3.59 -11.11
CA ALA A 2 -6.69 -3.74 -9.74
C ALA A 2 -5.71 -4.93 -9.61
N TYR A 3 -5.56 -5.69 -10.71
CA TYR A 3 -4.98 -7.03 -10.75
C TYR A 3 -3.44 -7.05 -10.87
N ASP A 4 -2.82 -5.94 -11.31
CA ASP A 4 -1.36 -5.81 -11.25
C ASP A 4 -0.94 -4.33 -11.25
N LEU A 5 -0.57 -3.82 -10.07
CA LEU A 5 -0.06 -2.46 -9.90
C LEU A 5 1.22 -2.20 -10.70
N ARG A 6 2.01 -3.26 -10.97
CA ARG A 6 3.29 -3.16 -11.66
C ARG A 6 3.08 -2.69 -13.10
N VAL A 7 2.03 -3.15 -13.76
CA VAL A 7 1.72 -2.77 -15.14
C VAL A 7 1.46 -1.27 -15.23
N GLY A 8 0.61 -0.73 -14.35
CA GLY A 8 0.32 0.70 -14.31
C GLY A 8 1.57 1.54 -14.03
N PHE A 9 2.37 1.12 -13.04
CA PHE A 9 3.63 1.77 -12.71
C PHE A 9 4.58 1.82 -13.92
N PHE A 10 4.92 0.68 -14.52
CA PHE A 10 5.86 0.66 -15.65
C PHE A 10 5.32 1.39 -16.88
N ASN A 11 4.01 1.37 -17.12
CA ASN A 11 3.42 2.17 -18.20
C ASN A 11 3.60 3.68 -17.97
N SER A 12 3.41 4.15 -16.73
CA SER A 12 3.65 5.56 -16.41
C SER A 12 5.13 5.97 -16.56
N VAL A 13 6.06 5.11 -16.15
CA VAL A 13 7.50 5.39 -16.29
C VAL A 13 7.91 5.43 -17.76
N ARG A 14 7.40 4.51 -18.60
CA ARG A 14 7.66 4.55 -20.06
C ARG A 14 7.10 5.82 -20.69
N ALA A 15 5.86 6.21 -20.35
CA ALA A 15 5.26 7.44 -20.85
C ALA A 15 6.02 8.70 -20.40
N ALA A 16 6.68 8.67 -19.24
CA ALA A 16 7.59 9.73 -18.81
C ALA A 16 8.88 9.73 -19.63
N GLY A 17 9.50 8.56 -19.86
CA GLY A 17 10.70 8.41 -20.69
C GLY A 17 10.50 8.94 -22.11
N GLU A 18 9.34 8.65 -22.73
CA GLU A 18 8.95 9.17 -24.04
C GLU A 18 8.96 10.71 -24.10
N GLN A 19 8.59 11.40 -23.02
CA GLN A 19 8.63 12.87 -22.95
C GLN A 19 10.05 13.44 -22.93
N PHE A 20 11.01 12.65 -22.45
CA PHE A 20 12.44 13.03 -22.42
C PHE A 20 13.23 12.42 -23.57
N GLY A 21 12.60 11.64 -24.46
CA GLY A 21 13.28 10.92 -25.53
C GLY A 21 14.21 9.81 -25.03
N LEU A 22 13.99 9.32 -23.81
CA LEU A 22 14.78 8.27 -23.17
C LEU A 22 14.04 6.94 -23.19
N SER A 23 14.78 5.85 -23.35
CA SER A 23 14.29 4.51 -23.05
C SER A 23 14.03 4.34 -21.55
N LEU A 24 13.30 3.28 -21.19
CA LEU A 24 13.05 2.94 -19.78
C LEU A 24 14.37 2.66 -19.05
N GLU A 25 15.28 1.95 -19.70
CA GLU A 25 16.59 1.60 -19.15
C GLU A 25 17.44 2.84 -18.87
N GLU A 26 17.49 3.79 -19.81
CA GLU A 26 18.22 5.06 -19.65
C GLU A 26 17.62 5.92 -18.54
N LEU A 27 16.29 6.07 -18.54
CA LEU A 27 15.61 6.87 -17.53
C LEU A 27 15.85 6.30 -16.12
N LEU A 28 15.76 4.98 -15.95
CA LEU A 28 16.00 4.34 -14.66
C LEU A 28 17.46 4.42 -14.22
N ALA A 29 18.42 4.40 -15.16
CA ALA A 29 19.84 4.55 -14.85
C ALA A 29 20.18 5.95 -14.32
N GLU A 30 19.50 6.99 -14.80
CA GLU A 30 19.68 8.38 -14.38
C GLU A 30 18.83 8.77 -13.16
N THR A 31 17.87 7.92 -12.76
CA THR A 31 16.96 8.19 -11.65
C THR A 31 17.63 7.90 -10.30
N GLU A 32 17.83 8.94 -9.49
CA GLU A 32 18.40 8.80 -8.14
C GLU A 32 17.45 8.08 -7.16
N SER A 33 16.14 8.33 -7.26
CA SER A 33 15.14 7.69 -6.40
C SER A 33 13.76 7.61 -7.03
N ILE A 34 12.99 6.60 -6.61
CA ILE A 34 11.61 6.41 -7.00
C ILE A 34 10.76 6.41 -5.73
N VAL A 35 9.83 7.37 -5.64
CA VAL A 35 8.81 7.40 -4.59
C VAL A 35 7.52 6.83 -5.15
N TYR A 36 7.08 5.69 -4.62
CA TYR A 36 5.84 5.04 -5.03
C TYR A 36 4.80 5.11 -3.93
N SER A 37 3.70 5.82 -4.21
CA SER A 37 2.56 5.98 -3.29
C SER A 37 1.31 5.37 -3.91
N THR A 38 0.59 4.55 -3.14
CA THR A 38 -0.62 3.85 -3.60
C THR A 38 -1.67 3.80 -2.51
N THR A 39 -2.94 3.78 -2.91
CA THR A 39 -4.09 3.61 -2.01
C THR A 39 -4.45 2.16 -1.77
N VAL A 40 -3.74 1.19 -2.36
CA VAL A 40 -4.08 -0.23 -2.21
C VAL A 40 -4.07 -0.69 -0.75
N GLY A 41 -3.13 -0.22 0.06
CA GLY A 41 -3.11 -0.52 1.50
C GLY A 41 -4.34 0.04 2.21
N THR A 42 -4.65 1.31 1.99
CA THR A 42 -5.81 1.98 2.60
C THR A 42 -7.13 1.35 2.15
N ASN A 43 -7.27 1.05 0.86
CA ASN A 43 -8.48 0.41 0.33
C ASN A 43 -8.63 -1.01 0.85
N ALA A 44 -7.53 -1.77 1.00
CA ALA A 44 -7.57 -3.10 1.60
C ALA A 44 -8.06 -3.05 3.06
N LEU A 45 -7.64 -2.03 3.83
CA LEU A 45 -8.11 -1.82 5.20
C LEU A 45 -9.60 -1.43 5.25
N ILE A 46 -10.02 -0.45 4.45
CA ILE A 46 -11.41 0.04 4.39
C ILE A 46 -12.38 -1.06 3.94
N GLU A 47 -11.98 -1.84 2.94
CA GLU A 47 -12.82 -2.91 2.38
C GLU A 47 -12.71 -4.23 3.16
N HIS A 48 -11.96 -4.24 4.28
CA HIS A 48 -11.66 -5.42 5.08
C HIS A 48 -11.13 -6.61 4.24
N ARG A 49 -10.36 -6.30 3.19
CA ARG A 49 -9.75 -7.30 2.29
C ARG A 49 -8.34 -7.62 2.75
N GLY A 50 -8.21 -8.69 3.52
CA GLY A 50 -6.93 -9.22 3.97
C GLY A 50 -7.03 -10.70 4.35
N PRO A 51 -5.88 -11.35 4.63
CA PRO A 51 -5.88 -12.70 5.17
C PRO A 51 -6.47 -12.72 6.58
N LYS A 52 -6.95 -13.88 7.03
CA LYS A 52 -7.34 -14.08 8.42
C LYS A 52 -6.08 -14.07 9.30
N LEU A 53 -6.03 -13.15 10.26
CA LEU A 53 -4.91 -13.00 11.19
C LEU A 53 -5.24 -13.62 12.56
N GLY A 54 -4.20 -14.06 13.27
CA GLY A 54 -4.25 -14.43 14.68
C GLY A 54 -3.48 -13.42 15.52
N LEU A 55 -3.94 -13.19 16.76
CA LEU A 55 -3.29 -12.31 17.73
C LEU A 55 -2.83 -13.12 18.93
N ILE A 56 -1.55 -13.02 19.27
CA ILE A 56 -0.99 -13.54 20.53
C ILE A 56 -0.85 -12.35 21.47
N THR A 57 -1.35 -12.50 22.69
CA THR A 57 -1.35 -11.45 23.71
C THR A 57 -0.96 -12.04 25.06
N THR A 58 -0.68 -11.16 26.02
CA THR A 58 -0.46 -11.55 27.41
C THR A 58 -1.75 -12.14 27.98
N MET A 59 -1.63 -13.22 28.76
CA MET A 59 -2.76 -13.82 29.48
C MET A 59 -3.48 -12.75 30.29
N GLY A 60 -4.81 -12.67 30.12
CA GLY A 60 -5.65 -11.66 30.79
C GLY A 60 -5.81 -10.34 30.02
N TYR A 61 -5.22 -10.19 28.84
CA TYR A 61 -5.33 -8.99 27.97
C TYR A 61 -5.97 -9.28 26.61
N GLU A 62 -6.58 -10.45 26.43
CA GLU A 62 -7.17 -10.93 25.18
C GLU A 62 -8.21 -9.97 24.60
N ASP A 63 -9.00 -9.35 25.47
CA ASP A 63 -10.11 -8.47 25.08
C ASP A 63 -9.69 -7.01 24.85
N THR A 64 -8.42 -6.64 25.09
CA THR A 64 -7.96 -5.24 25.01
C THR A 64 -8.26 -4.61 23.66
N MET A 65 -8.05 -5.35 22.57
CA MET A 65 -8.34 -4.88 21.20
C MET A 65 -9.84 -4.73 20.94
N LEU A 66 -10.67 -5.60 21.50
CA LEU A 66 -12.13 -5.55 21.35
C LEU A 66 -12.74 -4.40 22.16
N ILE A 67 -12.24 -4.19 23.38
CA ILE A 67 -12.64 -3.06 24.25
C ILE A 67 -12.22 -1.73 23.64
N GLY A 68 -11.11 -1.70 22.89
CA GLY A 68 -10.68 -0.53 22.13
C GLY A 68 -10.49 0.71 23.01
N ARG A 69 -9.87 0.52 24.18
CA ARG A 69 -9.64 1.56 25.21
C ARG A 69 -10.92 2.28 25.68
N GLY A 70 -12.10 1.67 25.50
CA GLY A 70 -13.38 2.19 25.97
C GLY A 70 -14.03 3.25 25.07
N ARG A 71 -13.37 3.66 23.97
CA ARG A 71 -13.90 4.70 23.06
C ARG A 71 -13.62 4.42 21.58
N SER A 72 -13.48 3.16 21.18
CA SER A 72 -13.23 2.76 19.79
C SER A 72 -14.24 3.31 18.78
N TRP A 73 -15.47 3.62 19.20
CA TRP A 73 -16.50 4.23 18.35
C TRP A 73 -16.22 5.69 17.97
N ALA A 74 -15.27 6.36 18.63
CA ALA A 74 -14.86 7.73 18.33
C ALA A 74 -13.56 7.80 17.53
N ASP A 75 -12.83 6.69 17.42
CA ASP A 75 -11.60 6.58 16.65
C ASP A 75 -11.95 6.12 15.22
N GLY A 76 -12.47 7.06 14.42
CA GLY A 76 -12.84 6.89 13.01
C GLY A 76 -12.47 8.11 12.19
#